data_AF-A0A9W9TI97-F1
#
_entry.id   AF-A0A9W9TI97-F1
#
_cell.length_a   1.000
_cell.length_b   1.000
_cell.length_c   1.000
_cell.angle_alpha   90.00
_cell.angle_beta   90.00
_cell.angle_gamma   90.00
#
_symmetry.space_group_name_H-M   'P 1'
#
loop_
_entity.id
_entity.type
_entity.pdbx_description
1 polymer ?
#
loop_
_entity_poly.entity_id
_entity_poly.type
_entity_poly.pdbx_seq_one_letter_code
_entity_poly.pdbx_strand_id
1 'polypeptide(L)'
;MVYGGKPSTGCHLCRKRKIKVSTCYRRIHSEPCITLNIPPGQKRYIPANNGQTPSDTGSLSDASSRMSSASSSSSSLDLISIPDATWLQRAICYFFDQFTISPDCEGIGHMDYLPPLYAQLDPRTREPSGNCLQWAVDATALMAYAQGLSAPPLMHQARQRFGKALRSLREALISPTQAAKDETFAAMLILSLYEDISGERNGLHSSHTAGFEYLMKLRGQGQLEHQRGRDMFNFAYVQMHVGILALGDKPRDNLDSVLEGLSNSDDPTERLMLTTSKMRHLARDIDQEICAWGMSLPDRWLPLVVYSAQGEQLLTYHHGVHGVTWLYYRALRILLQRQIIGLNRTLLSVLAQKSQHSPPDDPPWSSLQVDESSLEGIIKEMTADACRSIPFCLSQVDYLGRPLGPNHHRKNIRAAQCFGLVWPLWYILTNGMPSPTQAEQIISVLHHVGHSQGIHLALVLARKVE
;
A
#
# COMPACT_ATOMS: atom_id res chain seq x y z
N MET A 1 -7.63 18.24 46.84
CA MET A 1 -6.89 16.95 46.88
C MET A 1 -6.14 16.77 45.56
N VAL A 2 -4.85 17.10 45.52
CA VAL A 2 -4.01 16.94 44.32
C VAL A 2 -3.45 15.52 44.33
N TYR A 3 -3.73 14.74 43.28
CA TYR A 3 -3.36 13.33 43.17
C TYR A 3 -1.83 13.18 43.09
N GLY A 4 -1.21 12.71 44.17
CA GLY A 4 0.24 12.48 44.29
C GLY A 4 0.76 11.22 43.59
N GLY A 5 0.21 10.88 42.42
CA GLY A 5 0.60 9.70 41.66
C GLY A 5 1.95 9.89 40.95
N LYS A 6 2.77 8.84 40.91
CA LYS A 6 4.03 8.81 40.13
C LYS A 6 3.75 9.14 38.66
N PRO A 7 4.58 9.96 37.97
CA PRO A 7 4.47 10.20 36.54
C PRO A 7 4.51 8.88 35.76
N SER A 8 3.65 8.73 34.75
CA SER A 8 3.64 7.53 33.91
C SER A 8 4.95 7.41 33.11
N THR A 9 5.61 6.26 33.21
CA THR A 9 6.83 5.91 32.46
C THR A 9 6.55 5.54 30.99
N GLY A 10 5.31 5.71 30.52
CA GLY A 10 4.93 5.35 29.16
C GLY A 10 5.32 6.36 28.09
N CYS A 11 5.70 5.85 26.91
CA CYS A 11 5.91 6.67 25.71
C CYS A 11 4.63 7.44 25.30
N HIS A 12 4.75 8.47 24.46
CA HIS A 12 3.65 9.38 24.12
C HIS A 12 2.38 8.65 23.62
N LEU A 13 2.54 7.61 22.80
CA LEU A 13 1.43 6.78 22.31
C LEU A 13 0.73 6.00 23.44
N CYS A 14 1.47 5.42 24.39
CA CYS A 14 0.90 4.73 25.55
C CYS A 14 0.13 5.70 26.47
N ARG A 15 0.65 6.93 26.63
CA ARG A 15 -0.03 8.00 27.38
C ARG A 15 -1.32 8.45 26.69
N LYS A 16 -1.28 8.68 25.38
CA LYS A 16 -2.46 9.05 24.56
C LYS A 16 -3.53 7.96 24.55
N ARG A 17 -3.13 6.69 24.53
CA ARG A 17 -4.05 5.53 24.50
C ARG A 17 -4.52 5.08 25.90
N LYS A 18 -3.96 5.64 26.99
CA LYS A 18 -4.23 5.26 28.39
C LYS A 18 -3.96 3.77 28.70
N ILE A 19 -2.93 3.17 28.08
CA ILE A 19 -2.57 1.76 28.24
C ILE A 19 -1.26 1.65 29.03
N LYS A 20 -1.13 0.66 29.94
CA LYS A 20 0.13 0.41 30.67
C LYS A 20 1.19 -0.14 29.70
N VAL A 21 2.44 0.31 29.84
CA VAL A 21 3.57 -0.15 29.01
C VAL A 21 3.73 -1.68 29.07
N SER A 22 3.51 -2.28 30.24
CA SER A 22 3.54 -3.74 30.44
C SER A 22 2.44 -4.51 29.69
N THR A 23 1.32 -3.87 29.34
CA THR A 23 0.28 -4.44 28.46
C THR A 23 0.54 -4.19 26.98
N CYS A 24 1.33 -3.16 26.63
CA CYS A 24 1.82 -2.96 25.26
C CYS A 24 2.81 -4.07 24.85
N TYR A 25 3.63 -4.52 25.81
CA TYR A 25 4.59 -5.61 25.67
C TYR A 25 3.97 -6.95 25.24
N ARG A 26 2.68 -7.19 25.54
CA ARG A 26 1.98 -8.45 25.21
C ARG A 26 1.26 -8.47 23.86
N ARG A 27 1.14 -7.33 23.17
CA ARG A 27 0.47 -7.26 21.85
C ARG A 27 1.42 -7.07 20.67
N ILE A 28 2.68 -6.75 20.93
CA ILE A 28 3.70 -6.48 19.92
C ILE A 28 4.98 -7.16 20.43
N HIS A 29 5.22 -8.41 20.00
CA HIS A 29 6.56 -9.00 20.09
C HIS A 29 7.48 -8.15 19.19
N SER A 30 8.62 -7.56 19.57
CA SER A 30 9.54 -7.76 20.69
C SER A 30 10.28 -6.42 20.96
N GLU A 31 10.70 -6.18 22.21
CA GLU A 31 11.47 -5.03 22.77
C GLU A 31 10.72 -3.75 23.23
N PRO A 32 11.15 -3.13 24.35
CA PRO A 32 10.39 -2.11 25.06
C PRO A 32 10.33 -0.75 24.33
N CYS A 33 9.15 -0.09 24.38
CA CYS A 33 9.02 1.33 24.05
C CYS A 33 10.09 2.09 24.87
N ILE A 34 11.05 2.74 24.20
CA ILE A 34 12.22 3.41 24.80
C ILE A 34 11.81 4.12 26.10
N THR A 35 12.14 3.54 27.24
CA THR A 35 12.03 4.19 28.54
C THR A 35 13.02 5.35 28.54
N LEU A 36 12.51 6.58 28.59
CA LEU A 36 13.31 7.71 29.03
C LEU A 36 13.76 7.38 30.45
N ASN A 37 15.02 6.97 30.61
CA ASN A 37 15.63 6.73 31.90
C ASN A 37 15.66 8.06 32.68
N ILE A 38 14.73 8.22 33.62
CA ILE A 38 14.80 9.29 34.62
C ILE A 38 15.27 8.63 35.92
N PRO A 39 16.40 9.06 36.52
CA PRO A 39 16.87 8.51 37.80
C PRO A 39 15.86 8.79 38.93
N PRO A 40 15.74 7.88 39.92
CA PRO A 40 14.68 7.95 40.91
C PRO A 40 14.97 8.98 42.01
N GLY A 41 14.19 10.07 42.04
CA GLY A 41 14.08 10.90 43.25
C GLY A 41 13.82 12.37 42.99
N GLN A 42 12.56 12.78 42.78
CA GLN A 42 12.01 14.05 43.28
C GLN A 42 10.51 14.11 43.03
N LYS A 43 9.74 14.37 44.10
CA LYS A 43 8.27 14.49 44.08
C LYS A 43 7.88 15.84 43.47
N ARG A 44 6.99 15.84 42.48
CA ARG A 44 6.51 17.07 41.80
C ARG A 44 5.09 17.44 42.29
N TYR A 45 4.87 18.71 42.56
CA TYR A 45 3.57 19.36 42.79
C TYR A 45 3.22 20.22 41.56
N ILE A 46 1.96 20.25 41.15
CA ILE A 46 1.45 21.12 40.06
C ILE A 46 0.21 21.85 40.59
N PRO A 47 0.19 23.20 40.66
CA PRO A 47 -1.05 23.93 40.78
C PRO A 47 -1.69 24.11 39.40
N ALA A 48 -2.97 23.78 39.30
CA ALA A 48 -3.82 24.05 38.14
C ALA A 48 -4.22 25.54 38.14
N ASN A 49 -4.33 26.16 36.97
CA ASN A 49 -5.14 27.37 36.86
C ASN A 49 -5.97 27.37 35.57
N ASN A 50 -7.27 27.60 35.79
CA ASN A 50 -8.31 27.82 34.79
C ASN A 50 -8.17 29.22 34.19
N GLY A 51 -8.64 29.36 32.95
CA GLY A 51 -8.52 30.60 32.19
C GLY A 51 -9.47 31.73 32.64
N GLN A 52 -9.11 32.95 32.22
CA GLN A 52 -9.99 34.08 31.87
C GLN A 52 -9.13 35.24 31.34
N THR A 53 -9.55 35.84 30.23
CA THR A 53 -9.25 37.25 29.81
C THR A 53 -10.13 38.20 30.66
N PRO A 54 -9.91 39.54 30.79
CA PRO A 54 -9.44 40.47 29.75
C PRO A 54 -8.61 41.74 30.18
N SER A 55 -8.17 42.50 29.16
CA SER A 55 -8.02 43.98 29.01
C SER A 55 -7.24 44.89 29.99
N ASP A 56 -6.24 45.57 29.41
CA ASP A 56 -5.93 47.01 29.37
C ASP A 56 -5.54 47.89 30.59
N THR A 57 -4.56 48.77 30.29
CA THR A 57 -4.11 50.05 30.89
C THR A 57 -3.06 50.08 32.03
N GLY A 58 -2.00 50.89 31.81
CA GLY A 58 -1.53 51.84 32.83
C GLY A 58 -0.12 51.69 33.42
N SER A 59 0.89 52.20 32.70
CA SER A 59 1.90 53.20 33.14
C SER A 59 2.68 53.12 34.48
N LEU A 60 4.01 53.04 34.32
CA LEU A 60 5.09 53.92 34.87
C LEU A 60 5.69 53.75 36.30
N SER A 61 7.00 54.06 36.32
CA SER A 61 7.97 54.35 37.41
C SER A 61 8.58 53.14 38.14
N ASP A 62 9.88 52.80 38.07
CA ASP A 62 11.19 53.49 38.08
C ASP A 62 11.86 53.57 39.47
N ALA A 63 13.17 53.28 39.45
CA ALA A 63 14.23 53.57 40.43
C ALA A 63 14.38 52.75 41.74
N SER A 64 15.31 51.79 41.68
CA SER A 64 16.59 51.75 42.43
C SER A 64 16.61 51.86 43.97
N SER A 65 17.07 50.79 44.66
CA SER A 65 18.42 50.73 45.29
C SER A 65 18.60 49.62 46.36
N ARG A 66 19.64 48.79 46.11
CA ARG A 66 20.63 48.13 46.99
C ARG A 66 20.28 47.76 48.45
N MET A 67 20.14 46.45 48.71
CA MET A 67 21.11 45.51 49.32
C MET A 67 21.15 45.45 50.86
N SER A 68 20.70 44.33 51.43
CA SER A 68 21.30 43.67 52.60
C SER A 68 20.86 42.21 52.67
N SER A 69 21.84 41.35 52.94
CA SER A 69 21.90 39.90 52.87
C SER A 69 20.99 39.13 53.84
N ALA A 70 20.39 38.03 53.37
CA ALA A 70 20.43 36.74 54.08
C ALA A 70 20.04 35.60 53.12
N SER A 71 20.88 34.58 53.12
CA SER A 71 20.86 33.38 52.29
C SER A 71 19.54 32.59 52.37
N SER A 72 18.81 32.54 51.25
CA SER A 72 18.04 31.36 50.89
C SER A 72 18.69 30.77 49.65
N SER A 73 19.30 29.60 49.78
CA SER A 73 19.77 28.79 48.68
C SER A 73 18.59 28.46 47.75
N SER A 74 18.32 29.32 46.77
CA SER A 74 17.45 28.97 45.66
C SER A 74 18.22 28.00 44.79
N SER A 75 18.06 26.71 45.06
CA SER A 75 18.38 25.68 44.08
C SER A 75 17.68 26.06 42.79
N SER A 76 18.43 26.56 41.82
CA SER A 76 17.95 26.77 40.46
C SER A 76 17.41 25.42 40.00
N LEU A 77 16.09 25.33 39.85
CA LEU A 77 15.47 24.18 39.24
C LEU A 77 15.89 24.20 37.77
N ASP A 78 16.91 23.41 37.43
CA ASP A 78 17.20 23.11 36.04
C ASP A 78 15.95 22.49 35.43
N LEU A 79 15.28 23.25 34.55
CA LEU A 79 14.22 22.74 33.71
C LEU A 79 14.84 21.68 32.80
N ILE A 80 14.76 20.41 33.20
CA ILE A 80 15.10 19.29 32.32
C ILE A 80 14.06 19.27 31.20
N SER A 81 14.42 19.87 30.07
CA SER A 81 13.69 19.72 28.81
C SER A 81 13.86 18.27 28.36
N ILE A 82 12.81 17.46 28.50
CA ILE A 82 12.77 16.16 27.84
C ILE A 82 12.74 16.48 26.34
N PRO A 83 13.73 16.07 25.53
CA PRO A 83 13.70 16.37 24.12
C PRO A 83 12.45 15.76 23.53
N ASP A 84 11.62 16.60 22.93
CA ASP A 84 10.50 16.15 22.13
C ASP A 84 11.01 15.16 21.08
N ALA A 85 10.25 14.08 20.86
CA ALA A 85 10.58 13.12 19.81
C ALA A 85 10.80 13.87 18.49
N THR A 86 11.94 13.62 17.85
CA THR A 86 12.32 14.28 16.59
C THR A 86 11.26 14.03 15.52
N TRP A 87 11.15 14.92 14.54
CA TRP A 87 10.23 14.74 13.41
C TRP A 87 10.42 13.40 12.70
N LEU A 88 11.67 12.95 12.56
CA LEU A 88 11.99 11.63 12.03
C LEU A 88 11.38 10.50 12.88
N GLN A 89 11.56 10.51 14.20
CA GLN A 89 11.01 9.47 15.07
C GLN A 89 9.48 9.43 15.00
N ARG A 90 8.83 10.60 14.97
CA ARG A 90 7.37 10.70 14.79
C ARG A 90 6.94 10.11 13.45
N ALA A 91 7.68 10.42 12.38
CA ALA A 91 7.42 9.93 11.04
C ALA A 91 7.59 8.41 10.93
N ILE A 92 8.66 7.83 11.50
CA ILE A 92 8.88 6.37 11.50
C ILE A 92 7.75 5.66 12.25
N CYS A 93 7.37 6.14 13.43
CA CYS A 93 6.25 5.56 14.17
C CYS A 93 4.94 5.64 13.40
N TYR A 94 4.67 6.77 12.73
CA TYR A 94 3.51 6.93 11.87
C TYR A 94 3.54 5.95 10.70
N PHE A 95 4.68 5.86 10.01
CA PHE A 95 4.86 4.99 8.86
C PHE A 95 4.62 3.52 9.20
N PHE A 96 5.21 3.00 10.28
CA PHE A 96 4.96 1.62 10.69
C PHE A 96 3.52 1.39 11.13
N ASP A 97 2.88 2.34 11.82
CA ASP A 97 1.47 2.22 12.22
C ASP A 97 0.52 2.18 11.00
N GLN A 98 0.83 2.93 9.94
CA GLN A 98 -0.06 3.12 8.78
C GLN A 98 0.23 2.20 7.59
N PHE A 99 1.49 1.85 7.35
CA PHE A 99 1.91 1.09 6.16
C PHE A 99 2.33 -0.35 6.49
N THR A 100 2.21 -0.78 7.75
CA THR A 100 2.37 -2.20 8.09
C THR A 100 1.08 -2.74 8.68
N ILE A 101 0.78 -4.01 8.43
CA ILE A 101 -0.34 -4.75 9.02
C ILE A 101 0.26 -6.01 9.61
N SER A 102 0.23 -6.15 10.93
CA SER A 102 0.59 -7.39 11.59
C SER A 102 -0.50 -8.42 11.31
N PRO A 103 -0.16 -9.67 10.99
CA PRO A 103 -1.15 -10.73 10.92
C PRO A 103 -1.76 -10.91 12.31
N ASP A 104 -3.09 -10.91 12.40
CA ASP A 104 -3.78 -11.57 13.52
C ASP A 104 -3.63 -13.10 13.34
N CYS A 105 -4.11 -13.92 14.30
CA CYS A 105 -3.86 -15.38 14.37
C CYS A 105 -4.06 -16.18 13.07
N GLU A 106 -4.76 -15.65 12.06
CA GLU A 106 -5.02 -16.29 10.75
C GLU A 106 -4.85 -15.33 9.54
N GLY A 107 -4.32 -14.12 9.73
CA GLY A 107 -4.24 -13.08 8.69
C GLY A 107 -2.94 -13.12 7.87
N ILE A 108 -2.96 -12.50 6.68
CA ILE A 108 -1.74 -12.17 5.91
C ILE A 108 -1.27 -10.79 6.36
N GLY A 109 -0.03 -10.72 6.85
CA GLY A 109 0.62 -9.45 7.16
C GLY A 109 0.92 -8.63 5.91
N HIS A 110 0.94 -7.31 6.03
CA HIS A 110 1.47 -6.44 4.99
C HIS A 110 2.70 -5.74 5.55
N MET A 111 3.88 -6.04 4.98
CA MET A 111 5.16 -5.43 5.37
C MET A 111 5.46 -5.52 6.89
N ASP A 112 4.92 -6.53 7.57
CA ASP A 112 5.11 -6.79 9.00
C ASP A 112 6.55 -7.22 9.33
N TYR A 113 7.30 -7.73 8.35
CA TYR A 113 8.73 -7.97 8.46
C TYR A 113 9.56 -6.70 8.65
N LEU A 114 9.04 -5.54 8.25
CA LEU A 114 9.84 -4.32 8.15
C LEU A 114 10.21 -3.72 9.52
N PRO A 115 9.30 -3.58 10.51
CA PRO A 115 9.67 -3.09 11.83
C PRO A 115 10.76 -3.92 12.53
N PRO A 116 10.69 -5.28 12.59
CA PRO A 116 11.77 -6.06 13.21
C PRO A 116 13.06 -6.02 12.40
N LEU A 117 13.00 -5.94 11.06
CA LEU A 117 14.20 -5.80 10.21
C LEU A 117 14.87 -4.42 10.42
N TYR A 118 14.08 -3.35 10.55
CA TYR A 118 14.60 -2.01 10.84
C TYR A 118 15.17 -1.91 12.26
N ALA A 119 14.56 -2.55 13.25
CA ALA A 119 15.03 -2.52 14.63
C ALA A 119 16.40 -3.21 14.83
N GLN A 120 16.75 -4.17 13.97
CA GLN A 120 18.06 -4.83 13.97
C GLN A 120 19.20 -3.92 13.50
N LEU A 121 18.87 -2.78 12.87
CA LEU A 121 19.84 -1.76 12.46
C LEU A 121 20.25 -0.94 13.71
N ASP A 122 21.14 -1.49 14.53
CA ASP A 122 21.57 -0.91 15.81
C ASP A 122 22.10 0.55 15.63
N PRO A 123 21.58 1.54 16.39
CA PRO A 123 22.10 2.91 16.39
C PRO A 123 23.59 3.03 16.75
N ARG A 124 24.18 2.02 17.40
CA ARG A 124 25.56 2.01 17.93
C ARG A 124 26.58 1.36 17.00
N THR A 125 26.17 0.48 16.09
CA THR A 125 27.04 -0.11 15.05
C THR A 125 26.99 0.70 13.75
N ARG A 126 26.59 1.99 13.82
CA ARG A 126 26.54 2.90 12.69
C ARG A 126 27.89 2.94 11.97
N GLU A 127 27.95 2.34 10.79
CA GLU A 127 28.81 2.90 9.76
C GLU A 127 28.38 4.37 9.55
N PRO A 128 29.32 5.31 9.41
CA PRO A 128 29.02 6.73 9.17
C PRO A 128 28.05 6.96 7.98
N SER A 129 28.08 6.02 7.03
CA SER A 129 27.15 5.78 5.94
C SER A 129 26.06 4.79 6.39
N GLY A 130 24.90 5.28 6.85
CA GLY A 130 23.79 4.39 7.25
C GLY A 130 23.41 3.38 6.15
N ASN A 131 22.84 2.23 6.54
CA ASN A 131 22.41 1.18 5.62
C ASN A 131 21.33 1.71 4.65
N CYS A 132 21.34 1.22 3.40
CA CYS A 132 20.34 1.53 2.37
C CYS A 132 18.88 1.39 2.87
N LEU A 133 18.59 0.37 3.68
CA LEU A 133 17.26 0.17 4.28
C LEU A 133 16.89 1.30 5.25
N GLN A 134 17.83 1.74 6.09
CA GLN A 134 17.59 2.83 7.04
C GLN A 134 17.24 4.12 6.28
N TRP A 135 18.04 4.48 5.28
CA TRP A 135 17.77 5.68 4.49
C TRP A 135 16.45 5.59 3.73
N ALA A 136 16.11 4.42 3.18
CA ALA A 136 14.86 4.21 2.48
C ALA A 136 13.67 4.39 3.42
N VAL A 137 13.65 3.70 4.57
CA VAL A 137 12.57 3.83 5.56
C VAL A 137 12.45 5.25 6.08
N ASP A 138 13.56 5.90 6.42
CA ASP A 138 13.55 7.27 6.90
C ASP A 138 13.00 8.26 5.85
N ALA A 139 13.34 8.07 4.58
CA ALA A 139 12.85 8.89 3.47
C ALA A 139 11.34 8.71 3.27
N THR A 140 10.88 7.46 3.16
CA THR A 140 9.47 7.12 2.94
C THR A 140 8.61 7.54 4.13
N ALA A 141 9.09 7.33 5.35
CA ALA A 141 8.40 7.75 6.55
C ALA A 141 8.22 9.26 6.62
N LEU A 142 9.30 10.03 6.36
CA LEU A 142 9.21 11.50 6.33
C LEU A 142 8.28 11.99 5.23
N MET A 143 8.31 11.39 4.04
CA MET A 143 7.42 11.78 2.95
C MET A 143 5.94 11.54 3.33
N ALA A 144 5.62 10.33 3.79
CA ALA A 144 4.28 9.95 4.22
C ALA A 144 3.75 10.86 5.33
N TYR A 145 4.60 11.18 6.31
CA TYR A 145 4.23 12.06 7.42
C TYR A 145 4.08 13.52 6.97
N ALA A 146 4.94 13.99 6.06
CA ALA A 146 4.91 15.35 5.55
C ALA A 146 3.68 15.64 4.70
N GLN A 147 3.18 14.66 3.95
CA GLN A 147 1.98 14.80 3.13
C GLN A 147 0.73 14.99 3.99
N GLY A 148 0.56 14.18 5.03
CA GLY A 148 -0.56 14.32 5.97
C GLY A 148 -0.58 15.67 6.71
N LEU A 149 0.58 16.32 6.85
CA LEU A 149 0.73 17.63 7.50
C LEU A 149 0.87 18.80 6.53
N SER A 150 0.96 18.56 5.21
CA SER A 150 1.35 19.56 4.22
C SER A 150 2.59 20.36 4.65
N ALA A 151 3.69 19.66 4.97
CA ALA A 151 4.90 20.26 5.54
C ALA A 151 6.12 20.22 4.57
N PRO A 152 6.32 21.24 3.72
CA PRO A 152 7.39 21.26 2.71
C PRO A 152 8.81 21.01 3.24
N PRO A 153 9.21 21.53 4.43
CA PRO A 153 10.55 21.25 4.96
C PRO A 153 10.81 19.76 5.19
N LEU A 154 9.80 19.01 5.62
CA LEU A 154 9.91 17.56 5.83
C LEU A 154 9.96 16.80 4.50
N MET A 155 9.24 17.27 3.47
CA MET A 155 9.34 16.71 2.11
C MET A 155 10.74 16.90 1.52
N HIS A 156 11.35 18.06 1.72
CA HIS A 156 12.73 18.30 1.29
C HIS A 156 13.70 17.35 2.01
N GLN A 157 13.54 17.17 3.32
CA GLN A 157 14.35 16.24 4.09
C GLN A 157 14.15 14.78 3.62
N ALA A 158 12.91 14.39 3.29
CA ALA A 158 12.60 13.09 2.73
C ALA A 158 13.37 12.86 1.41
N ARG A 159 13.36 13.83 0.50
CA ARG A 159 14.07 13.75 -0.79
C ARG A 159 15.58 13.65 -0.63
N GLN A 160 16.16 14.36 0.34
CA GLN A 160 17.58 14.24 0.66
C GLN A 160 17.95 12.82 1.12
N ARG A 161 17.11 12.20 1.96
CA ARG A 161 17.32 10.82 2.42
C ARG A 161 17.08 9.80 1.33
N PHE A 162 16.09 10.01 0.46
CA PHE A 162 15.85 9.20 -0.72
C PHE A 162 17.12 9.15 -1.60
N GLY A 163 17.75 10.30 -1.86
CA GLY A 163 19.03 10.35 -2.58
C GLY A 163 20.17 9.60 -1.90
N LYS A 164 20.22 9.58 -0.55
CA LYS A 164 21.19 8.77 0.21
C LYS A 164 20.88 7.28 0.08
N ALA A 165 19.61 6.90 0.16
CA ALA A 165 19.16 5.53 0.00
C ALA A 165 19.54 4.98 -1.37
N LEU A 166 19.34 5.73 -2.45
CA LEU A 166 19.74 5.32 -3.80
C LEU A 166 21.25 5.10 -3.93
N ARG A 167 22.08 5.98 -3.36
CA ARG A 167 23.54 5.82 -3.39
C ARG A 167 23.98 4.57 -2.63
N SER A 168 23.50 4.39 -1.40
CA SER A 168 23.82 3.22 -0.58
C SER A 168 23.27 1.92 -1.18
N LEU A 169 22.08 1.95 -1.78
CA LEU A 169 21.52 0.80 -2.51
C LEU A 169 22.39 0.44 -3.70
N ARG A 170 22.83 1.43 -4.49
CA ARG A 170 23.74 1.21 -5.62
C ARG A 170 25.04 0.55 -5.17
N GLU A 171 25.61 0.99 -4.06
CA GLU A 171 26.81 0.37 -3.47
C GLU A 171 26.56 -1.08 -3.05
N ALA A 172 25.43 -1.36 -2.37
CA ALA A 172 25.06 -2.73 -1.98
C ALA A 172 24.85 -3.66 -3.19
N LEU A 173 24.35 -3.13 -4.31
CA LEU A 173 24.12 -3.90 -5.54
C LEU A 173 25.41 -4.29 -6.28
N ILE A 174 26.56 -3.67 -5.97
CA ILE A 174 27.85 -4.01 -6.62
C ILE A 174 28.29 -5.44 -6.22
N SER A 175 27.98 -5.87 -5.01
CA SER A 175 28.36 -7.19 -4.50
C SER A 175 27.16 -8.14 -4.51
N PRO A 176 27.22 -9.30 -5.20
CA PRO A 176 26.10 -10.25 -5.23
C PRO A 176 25.66 -10.72 -3.83
N THR A 177 26.60 -10.83 -2.89
CA THR A 177 26.29 -11.26 -1.51
C THR A 177 25.56 -10.17 -0.73
N GLN A 178 25.90 -8.89 -0.93
CA GLN A 178 25.17 -7.78 -0.33
C GLN A 178 23.84 -7.53 -1.04
N ALA A 179 23.80 -7.69 -2.35
CA ALA A 179 22.60 -7.57 -3.17
C ALA A 179 21.51 -8.56 -2.76
N ALA A 180 21.90 -9.80 -2.43
CA ALA A 180 20.98 -10.85 -2.03
C ALA A 180 20.38 -10.67 -0.61
N LYS A 181 20.89 -9.72 0.21
CA LYS A 181 20.41 -9.52 1.58
C LYS A 181 18.98 -8.99 1.66
N ASP A 182 18.31 -9.31 2.76
CA ASP A 182 16.96 -8.84 3.07
C ASP A 182 16.89 -7.31 3.14
N GLU A 183 17.89 -6.66 3.72
CA GLU A 183 17.93 -5.21 3.86
C GLU A 183 17.99 -4.52 2.49
N THR A 184 18.78 -5.06 1.57
CA THR A 184 18.91 -4.52 0.21
C THR A 184 17.62 -4.67 -0.57
N PHE A 185 16.99 -5.84 -0.48
CA PHE A 185 15.72 -6.07 -1.17
C PHE A 185 14.58 -5.25 -0.56
N ALA A 186 14.47 -5.21 0.76
CA ALA A 186 13.52 -4.36 1.47
C ALA A 186 13.73 -2.88 1.12
N ALA A 187 14.97 -2.39 1.01
CA ALA A 187 15.25 -1.02 0.59
C ALA A 187 14.67 -0.73 -0.80
N MET A 188 14.83 -1.65 -1.77
CA MET A 188 14.23 -1.53 -3.10
C MET A 188 12.70 -1.42 -3.03
N LEU A 189 12.04 -2.25 -2.22
CA LEU A 189 10.57 -2.24 -2.05
C LEU A 189 10.10 -0.91 -1.44
N ILE A 190 10.82 -0.40 -0.43
CA ILE A 190 10.49 0.85 0.26
C ILE A 190 10.69 2.09 -0.63
N LEU A 191 11.66 2.05 -1.55
CA LEU A 191 11.86 3.12 -2.52
C LEU A 191 10.76 3.13 -3.58
N SER A 192 10.28 1.97 -4.01
CA SER A 192 9.08 1.89 -4.87
C SER A 192 7.84 2.45 -4.17
N LEU A 193 7.65 2.13 -2.89
CA LEU A 193 6.57 2.71 -2.07
C LEU A 193 6.75 4.23 -1.87
N TYR A 194 7.99 4.72 -1.79
CA TYR A 194 8.24 6.17 -1.78
C TYR A 194 7.69 6.84 -3.03
N GLU A 195 7.91 6.28 -4.23
CA GLU A 195 7.38 6.82 -5.49
C GLU A 195 5.84 6.88 -5.49
N ASP A 196 5.19 5.88 -4.90
CA ASP A 196 3.73 5.80 -4.78
C ASP A 196 3.16 6.86 -3.85
N ILE A 197 3.82 7.03 -2.71
CA ILE A 197 3.46 8.01 -1.70
C ILE A 197 3.70 9.40 -2.27
N SER A 198 4.90 9.69 -2.80
CA SER A 198 5.27 11.00 -3.36
C SER A 198 4.46 11.40 -4.60
N GLY A 199 3.96 10.42 -5.36
CA GLY A 199 3.30 10.62 -6.65
C GLY A 199 4.30 10.88 -7.78
N GLU A 200 5.53 10.39 -7.65
CA GLU A 200 6.60 10.55 -8.66
C GLU A 200 6.50 9.53 -9.80
N ARG A 201 5.58 8.56 -9.72
CA ARG A 201 5.36 7.60 -10.81
C ARG A 201 4.76 8.24 -12.06
N ASN A 202 5.19 7.76 -13.22
CA ASN A 202 4.57 8.05 -14.50
C ASN A 202 3.40 7.09 -14.75
N GLY A 203 2.24 7.37 -14.15
CA GLY A 203 1.12 6.41 -14.14
C GLY A 203 1.43 5.22 -13.23
N LEU A 204 1.24 3.99 -13.72
CA LEU A 204 1.53 2.78 -12.93
C LEU A 204 3.00 2.33 -12.99
N HIS A 205 3.80 2.87 -13.91
CA HIS A 205 5.18 2.44 -14.11
C HIS A 205 6.06 2.84 -12.91
N SER A 206 6.74 1.87 -12.30
CA SER A 206 7.77 2.10 -11.28
C SER A 206 9.17 1.98 -11.88
N SER A 207 10.08 2.88 -11.49
CA SER A 207 11.48 2.79 -11.93
C SER A 207 12.23 1.59 -11.35
N HIS A 208 11.65 0.95 -10.32
CA HIS A 208 12.25 -0.15 -9.56
C HIS A 208 11.91 -1.55 -10.10
N THR A 209 11.01 -1.68 -11.09
CA THR A 209 10.55 -2.99 -11.61
C THR A 209 11.70 -3.88 -12.10
N ALA A 210 12.66 -3.31 -12.83
CA ALA A 210 13.85 -4.03 -13.28
C ALA A 210 14.72 -4.53 -12.11
N GLY A 211 14.78 -3.74 -11.03
CA GLY A 211 15.50 -4.10 -9.81
C GLY A 211 14.82 -5.22 -9.04
N PHE A 212 13.48 -5.24 -9.00
CA PHE A 212 12.71 -6.34 -8.42
C PHE A 212 13.00 -7.66 -9.15
N GLU A 213 12.87 -7.66 -10.47
CA GLU A 213 13.13 -8.85 -11.29
C GLU A 213 14.54 -9.41 -11.04
N TYR A 214 15.55 -8.54 -11.09
CA TYR A 214 16.94 -8.93 -10.85
C TYR A 214 17.16 -9.53 -9.46
N LEU A 215 16.68 -8.86 -8.40
CA LEU A 215 16.89 -9.30 -7.02
C LEU A 215 16.07 -10.56 -6.68
N MET A 216 14.86 -10.69 -7.21
CA MET A 216 14.06 -11.92 -7.07
C MET A 216 14.78 -13.11 -7.69
N LYS A 217 15.34 -12.95 -8.90
CA LYS A 217 16.15 -13.98 -9.58
C LYS A 217 17.42 -14.31 -8.78
N LEU A 218 18.15 -13.29 -8.32
CA LEU A 218 19.39 -13.47 -7.56
C LEU A 218 19.17 -14.23 -6.23
N ARG A 219 18.09 -13.92 -5.52
CA ARG A 219 17.74 -14.58 -4.24
C ARG A 219 17.21 -16.00 -4.42
N GLY A 220 16.72 -16.34 -5.61
CA GLY A 220 16.28 -17.70 -5.97
C GLY A 220 15.08 -18.20 -5.15
N GLN A 221 14.84 -19.51 -5.19
CA GLN A 221 13.68 -20.14 -4.53
C GLN A 221 13.80 -20.18 -3.00
N GLY A 222 15.02 -20.13 -2.45
CA GLY A 222 15.24 -20.18 -0.99
C GLY A 222 14.53 -19.08 -0.22
N GLN A 223 14.29 -17.91 -0.84
CA GLN A 223 13.52 -16.83 -0.21
C GLN A 223 12.06 -17.21 0.08
N LEU A 224 11.50 -18.22 -0.59
CA LEU A 224 10.13 -18.68 -0.38
C LEU A 224 9.99 -19.63 0.81
N GLU A 225 11.11 -20.15 1.35
CA GLU A 225 11.10 -21.11 2.45
C GLU A 225 10.74 -20.45 3.79
N HIS A 226 11.04 -19.15 3.94
CA HIS A 226 10.79 -18.39 5.16
C HIS A 226 9.80 -17.23 4.94
N GLN A 227 8.95 -16.97 5.95
CA GLN A 227 7.82 -16.03 5.85
C GLN A 227 8.22 -14.64 5.36
N ARG A 228 9.25 -14.04 5.98
CA ARG A 228 9.81 -12.75 5.57
C ARG A 228 10.14 -12.66 4.08
N GLY A 229 10.70 -13.73 3.52
CA GLY A 229 11.11 -13.74 2.12
C GLY A 229 9.91 -13.88 1.19
N ARG A 230 8.89 -14.66 1.58
CA ARG A 230 7.59 -14.71 0.91
C ARG A 230 6.88 -13.35 0.91
N ASP A 231 6.90 -12.63 2.03
CA ASP A 231 6.24 -11.32 2.14
C ASP A 231 6.89 -10.27 1.21
N MET A 232 8.22 -10.23 1.17
CA MET A 232 8.97 -9.38 0.23
C MET A 232 8.74 -9.79 -1.22
N PHE A 233 8.77 -11.10 -1.51
CA PHE A 233 8.49 -11.64 -2.85
C PHE A 233 7.10 -11.26 -3.32
N ASN A 234 6.07 -11.46 -2.48
CA ASN A 234 4.68 -11.17 -2.82
C ASN A 234 4.47 -9.67 -3.13
N PHE A 235 5.08 -8.78 -2.35
CA PHE A 235 5.02 -7.35 -2.64
C PHE A 235 5.66 -7.01 -4.00
N ALA A 236 6.89 -7.48 -4.24
CA ALA A 236 7.60 -7.25 -5.49
C ALA A 236 6.86 -7.84 -6.69
N TYR A 237 6.33 -9.05 -6.53
CA TYR A 237 5.56 -9.79 -7.52
C TYR A 237 4.31 -9.00 -7.92
N VAL A 238 3.52 -8.52 -6.96
CA VAL A 238 2.33 -7.71 -7.24
C VAL A 238 2.70 -6.42 -7.97
N GLN A 239 3.73 -5.69 -7.51
CA GLN A 239 4.16 -4.44 -8.16
C GLN A 239 4.62 -4.63 -9.61
N MET A 240 5.36 -5.72 -9.88
CA MET A 240 5.82 -6.05 -11.23
C MET A 240 4.67 -6.46 -12.15
N HIS A 241 3.76 -7.31 -11.66
CA HIS A 241 2.65 -7.81 -12.48
C HIS A 241 1.60 -6.73 -12.77
N VAL A 242 1.40 -5.77 -11.85
CA VAL A 242 0.61 -4.57 -12.12
C VAL A 242 1.13 -3.81 -13.34
N GLY A 243 2.45 -3.64 -13.46
CA GLY A 243 3.06 -2.97 -14.62
C GLY A 243 2.85 -3.74 -15.93
N ILE A 244 3.12 -5.04 -15.93
CA ILE A 244 2.96 -5.92 -17.10
C ILE A 244 1.50 -5.95 -17.57
N LEU A 245 0.57 -6.20 -16.64
CA LEU A 245 -0.85 -6.39 -16.94
C LEU A 245 -1.55 -5.10 -17.37
N ALA A 246 -1.18 -3.95 -16.77
CA ALA A 246 -1.87 -2.69 -17.03
C ALA A 246 -1.25 -1.83 -18.14
N LEU A 247 0.06 -1.96 -18.38
CA LEU A 247 0.77 -1.15 -19.37
C LEU A 247 1.13 -1.94 -20.64
N GLY A 248 0.89 -3.26 -20.65
CA GLY A 248 1.29 -4.12 -21.76
C GLY A 248 2.81 -4.24 -21.92
N ASP A 249 3.58 -3.95 -20.86
CA ASP A 249 5.03 -4.10 -20.86
C ASP A 249 5.36 -5.58 -21.11
N LYS A 250 6.19 -5.84 -22.13
CA LYS A 250 6.63 -7.20 -22.46
C LYS A 250 7.37 -7.80 -21.25
N PRO A 251 7.10 -9.05 -20.87
CA PRO A 251 7.99 -9.80 -20.00
C PRO A 251 9.40 -9.75 -20.58
N ARG A 252 10.41 -9.49 -19.75
CA ARG A 252 11.81 -9.37 -20.21
C ARG A 252 12.46 -10.70 -20.57
N ASP A 253 11.72 -11.81 -20.44
CA ASP A 253 12.14 -13.13 -20.90
C ASP A 253 11.19 -13.66 -21.99
N ASN A 254 11.82 -14.02 -23.11
CA ASN A 254 11.23 -14.49 -24.36
C ASN A 254 10.55 -15.86 -24.22
N LEU A 255 9.31 -15.96 -24.70
CA LEU A 255 8.65 -17.22 -25.06
C LEU A 255 8.69 -17.42 -26.59
N ASP A 256 9.84 -17.13 -27.21
CA ASP A 256 10.01 -17.25 -28.67
C ASP A 256 10.09 -18.73 -29.12
N SER A 257 10.55 -19.63 -28.26
CA SER A 257 10.71 -21.05 -28.58
C SER A 257 9.40 -21.83 -28.73
N VAL A 258 8.28 -21.30 -28.21
CA VAL A 258 6.94 -21.92 -28.37
C VAL A 258 6.28 -21.51 -29.69
N LEU A 259 6.68 -20.37 -30.27
CA LEU A 259 6.15 -19.86 -31.54
C LEU A 259 6.84 -20.49 -32.77
N GLU A 260 8.09 -20.96 -32.61
CA GLU A 260 8.84 -21.62 -33.68
C GLU A 260 8.25 -22.98 -34.10
N GLY A 261 7.53 -23.68 -33.21
CA GLY A 261 6.97 -25.00 -33.47
C GLY A 261 5.60 -25.04 -34.16
N LEU A 262 4.99 -23.90 -34.49
CA LEU A 262 3.59 -23.84 -34.94
C LEU A 262 3.40 -23.61 -36.44
N SER A 263 4.47 -23.70 -37.21
CA SER A 263 4.45 -23.41 -38.65
C SER A 263 4.48 -24.71 -39.45
N ASN A 264 3.36 -25.05 -40.08
CA ASN A 264 3.31 -25.82 -41.33
C ASN A 264 2.03 -25.41 -42.10
N SER A 265 1.85 -24.10 -42.30
CA SER A 265 1.00 -23.51 -43.35
C SER A 265 1.84 -22.40 -44.01
N ASP A 266 1.83 -22.38 -45.35
CA ASP A 266 2.56 -21.39 -46.16
C ASP A 266 1.86 -20.00 -46.17
N ASP A 267 0.63 -19.89 -45.64
CA ASP A 267 -0.13 -18.63 -45.57
C ASP A 267 0.13 -17.86 -44.25
N PRO A 268 0.74 -16.65 -44.28
CA PRO A 268 0.97 -15.83 -43.09
C PRO A 268 -0.32 -15.44 -42.36
N THR A 269 -1.46 -15.35 -43.06
CA THR A 269 -2.76 -15.02 -42.48
C THR A 269 -3.28 -16.18 -41.62
N GLU A 270 -3.14 -17.41 -42.10
CA GLU A 270 -3.52 -18.62 -41.36
C GLU A 270 -2.67 -18.82 -40.11
N ARG A 271 -1.36 -18.51 -40.19
CA ARG A 271 -0.47 -18.52 -39.02
C ARG A 271 -0.92 -17.52 -37.94
N LEU A 272 -1.34 -16.31 -38.35
CA LEU A 272 -1.88 -15.30 -37.43
C LEU A 272 -3.22 -15.75 -36.82
N MET A 273 -4.11 -16.34 -37.61
CA MET A 273 -5.38 -16.90 -37.13
C MET A 273 -5.17 -18.04 -36.12
N LEU A 274 -4.26 -18.97 -36.41
CA LEU A 274 -3.93 -20.09 -35.53
C LEU A 274 -3.31 -19.60 -34.21
N THR A 275 -2.41 -18.63 -34.28
CA THR A 275 -1.78 -18.01 -33.09
C THR A 275 -2.81 -17.30 -32.23
N THR A 276 -3.70 -16.51 -32.85
CA THR A 276 -4.81 -15.83 -32.16
C THR A 276 -5.75 -16.84 -31.49
N SER A 277 -6.02 -17.98 -32.14
CA SER A 277 -6.83 -19.05 -31.54
C SER A 277 -6.16 -19.73 -30.35
N LYS A 278 -4.84 -19.96 -30.41
CA LYS A 278 -4.08 -20.52 -29.29
C LYS A 278 -4.04 -19.57 -28.09
N MET A 279 -3.80 -18.28 -28.33
CA MET A 279 -3.89 -17.26 -27.28
C MET A 279 -5.28 -17.23 -26.63
N ARG A 280 -6.34 -17.38 -27.44
CA ARG A 280 -7.72 -17.47 -26.92
C ARG A 280 -7.95 -18.69 -26.04
N HIS A 281 -7.47 -19.87 -26.44
CA HIS A 281 -7.59 -21.09 -25.63
C HIS A 281 -6.83 -20.96 -24.31
N LEU A 282 -5.58 -20.49 -24.36
CA LEU A 282 -4.78 -20.23 -23.16
C LEU A 282 -5.48 -19.24 -22.21
N ALA A 283 -6.03 -18.15 -22.74
CA ALA A 283 -6.77 -17.18 -21.94
C ALA A 283 -8.00 -17.80 -21.26
N ARG A 284 -8.70 -18.71 -21.93
CA ARG A 284 -9.84 -19.43 -21.35
C ARG A 284 -9.41 -20.44 -20.28
N ASP A 285 -8.30 -21.14 -20.48
CA ASP A 285 -7.78 -22.09 -19.50
C ASP A 285 -7.34 -21.35 -18.22
N ILE A 286 -6.70 -20.18 -18.37
CA ILE A 286 -6.39 -19.29 -17.24
C ILE A 286 -7.67 -18.80 -16.54
N ASP A 287 -8.75 -18.46 -17.26
CA ASP A 287 -10.01 -18.04 -16.64
C ASP A 287 -10.64 -19.17 -15.82
N GLN A 288 -10.52 -20.42 -16.30
CA GLN A 288 -10.97 -21.60 -15.55
C GLN A 288 -10.17 -21.81 -14.27
N GLU A 289 -8.84 -21.65 -14.31
CA GLU A 289 -8.00 -21.72 -13.10
C GLU A 289 -8.36 -20.63 -12.09
N ILE A 290 -8.55 -19.39 -12.55
CA ILE A 290 -8.99 -18.27 -11.71
C ILE A 290 -10.36 -18.59 -11.09
N CYS A 291 -11.32 -19.09 -11.87
CA CYS A 291 -12.63 -19.49 -11.35
C CYS A 291 -12.52 -20.62 -10.31
N ALA A 292 -11.69 -21.64 -10.59
CA ALA A 292 -11.47 -22.76 -9.68
C ALA A 292 -10.86 -22.31 -8.34
N TRP A 293 -9.95 -21.32 -8.37
CA TRP A 293 -9.42 -20.71 -7.15
C TRP A 293 -10.55 -20.19 -6.26
N GLY A 294 -11.47 -19.39 -6.82
CA GLY A 294 -12.59 -18.81 -6.07
C GLY A 294 -13.51 -19.87 -5.45
N MET A 295 -13.69 -21.01 -6.11
CA MET A 295 -14.50 -22.13 -5.64
C MET A 295 -13.77 -23.02 -4.61
N SER A 296 -12.44 -22.99 -4.57
CA SER A 296 -11.62 -23.80 -3.67
C SER A 296 -11.44 -23.20 -2.28
N LEU A 297 -11.86 -21.94 -2.08
CA LEU A 297 -11.64 -21.20 -0.84
C LEU A 297 -12.58 -21.67 0.29
N PRO A 298 -12.11 -21.70 1.55
CA PRO A 298 -12.99 -21.94 2.70
C PRO A 298 -14.07 -20.86 2.85
N ASP A 299 -15.22 -21.19 3.43
CA ASP A 299 -16.37 -20.27 3.60
C ASP A 299 -16.00 -18.90 4.19
N ARG A 300 -15.07 -18.86 5.16
CA ARG A 300 -14.60 -17.61 5.81
C ARG A 300 -13.89 -16.64 4.86
N TRP A 301 -13.45 -17.11 3.70
CA TRP A 301 -12.85 -16.29 2.66
C TRP A 301 -13.89 -15.77 1.66
N LEU A 302 -15.08 -16.36 1.60
CA LEU A 302 -16.10 -16.01 0.62
C LEU A 302 -16.75 -14.64 0.95
N PRO A 303 -17.21 -13.89 -0.06
CA PRO A 303 -17.92 -12.64 0.15
C PRO A 303 -19.25 -12.88 0.85
N LEU A 304 -19.56 -12.03 1.82
CA LEU A 304 -20.85 -11.97 2.49
C LEU A 304 -21.71 -10.88 1.86
N VAL A 305 -22.87 -11.29 1.35
CA VAL A 305 -23.89 -10.36 0.86
C VAL A 305 -24.67 -9.84 2.06
N VAL A 306 -24.60 -8.52 2.28
CA VAL A 306 -25.35 -7.83 3.33
C VAL A 306 -26.09 -6.63 2.75
N TYR A 307 -26.97 -6.02 3.52
CA TYR A 307 -27.75 -4.86 3.10
C TYR A 307 -27.42 -3.65 3.96
N SER A 308 -27.24 -2.49 3.33
CA SER A 308 -27.09 -1.21 4.01
C SER A 308 -28.38 -0.83 4.72
N ALA A 309 -28.32 0.20 5.59
CA ALA A 309 -29.52 0.75 6.23
C ALA A 309 -30.53 1.29 5.20
N GLN A 310 -30.06 1.65 4.00
CA GLN A 310 -30.85 2.14 2.87
C GLN A 310 -31.35 1.00 1.96
N GLY A 311 -31.04 -0.26 2.27
CA GLY A 311 -31.44 -1.43 1.48
C GLY A 311 -30.53 -1.72 0.29
N GLU A 312 -29.38 -1.06 0.18
CA GLU A 312 -28.42 -1.30 -0.89
C GLU A 312 -27.62 -2.58 -0.58
N GLN A 313 -27.40 -3.40 -1.60
CA GLN A 313 -26.63 -4.64 -1.44
C GLN A 313 -25.13 -4.33 -1.39
N LEU A 314 -24.47 -4.79 -0.32
CA LEU A 314 -23.03 -4.64 -0.10
C LEU A 314 -22.34 -6.00 -0.07
N LEU A 315 -21.05 -6.00 -0.42
CA LEU A 315 -20.17 -7.15 -0.25
C LEU A 315 -19.19 -6.88 0.90
N THR A 316 -19.27 -7.70 1.94
CA THR A 316 -18.43 -7.62 3.13
C THR A 316 -17.62 -8.91 3.30
N TYR A 317 -16.62 -8.89 4.18
CA TYR A 317 -15.74 -10.03 4.40
C TYR A 317 -15.40 -10.16 5.89
N HIS A 318 -14.88 -11.31 6.29
CA HIS A 318 -14.41 -11.51 7.67
C HIS A 318 -13.21 -10.62 8.01
N HIS A 319 -12.32 -10.36 7.04
CA HIS A 319 -11.15 -9.51 7.20
C HIS A 319 -10.96 -8.57 6.01
N GLY A 320 -10.40 -7.37 6.25
CA GLY A 320 -10.13 -6.38 5.21
C GLY A 320 -9.23 -6.92 4.10
N VAL A 321 -8.24 -7.75 4.45
CA VAL A 321 -7.34 -8.39 3.47
C VAL A 321 -8.09 -9.28 2.48
N HIS A 322 -9.15 -10.00 2.91
CA HIS A 322 -9.96 -10.81 1.99
C HIS A 322 -10.66 -9.90 0.97
N GLY A 323 -11.19 -8.75 1.42
CA GLY A 323 -11.82 -7.78 0.52
C GLY A 323 -10.86 -7.24 -0.54
N VAL A 324 -9.62 -6.94 -0.15
CA VAL A 324 -8.56 -6.52 -1.09
C VAL A 324 -8.23 -7.68 -2.05
N THR A 325 -8.01 -8.90 -1.58
CA THR A 325 -7.72 -10.05 -2.44
C THR A 325 -8.83 -10.31 -3.47
N TRP A 326 -10.08 -10.29 -3.05
CA TRP A 326 -11.22 -10.43 -3.96
C TRP A 326 -11.36 -9.28 -4.95
N LEU A 327 -10.90 -8.07 -4.59
CA LEU A 327 -10.85 -6.96 -5.52
C LEU A 327 -9.79 -7.17 -6.60
N TYR A 328 -8.61 -7.71 -6.26
CA TYR A 328 -7.61 -8.14 -7.23
C TYR A 328 -8.14 -9.26 -8.15
N TYR A 329 -8.81 -10.27 -7.59
CA TYR A 329 -9.47 -11.32 -8.36
C TYR A 329 -10.40 -10.74 -9.43
N ARG A 330 -11.27 -9.78 -9.06
CA ARG A 330 -12.20 -9.13 -9.99
C ARG A 330 -11.47 -8.35 -11.07
N ALA A 331 -10.46 -7.57 -10.72
CA ALA A 331 -9.67 -6.81 -11.68
C ALA A 331 -8.95 -7.74 -12.69
N LEU A 332 -8.36 -8.85 -12.21
CA LEU A 332 -7.72 -9.85 -13.07
C LEU A 332 -8.72 -10.52 -14.00
N ARG A 333 -9.89 -10.91 -13.50
CA ARG A 333 -10.94 -11.51 -14.33
C ARG A 333 -11.45 -10.52 -15.38
N ILE A 334 -11.73 -9.27 -15.00
CA ILE A 334 -12.12 -8.21 -15.95
C ILE A 334 -11.06 -8.04 -17.04
N LEU A 335 -9.78 -8.01 -16.65
CA LEU A 335 -8.67 -7.90 -17.60
C LEU A 335 -8.67 -9.03 -18.61
N LEU A 336 -8.77 -10.26 -18.12
CA LEU A 336 -8.76 -11.45 -18.96
C LEU A 336 -9.95 -11.47 -19.93
N GLN A 337 -11.16 -11.20 -19.43
CA GLN A 337 -12.36 -11.11 -20.28
C GLN A 337 -12.22 -10.02 -21.35
N ARG A 338 -11.64 -8.86 -21.00
CA ARG A 338 -11.38 -7.77 -21.97
C ARG A 338 -10.39 -8.19 -23.06
N GLN A 339 -9.35 -8.94 -22.71
CA GLN A 339 -8.38 -9.46 -23.67
C GLN A 339 -9.01 -10.52 -24.59
N ILE A 340 -9.86 -11.41 -24.05
CA ILE A 340 -10.59 -12.40 -24.86
C ILE A 340 -11.49 -11.70 -25.88
N ILE A 341 -12.24 -10.66 -25.47
CA ILE A 341 -13.06 -9.84 -26.39
C ILE A 341 -12.17 -9.21 -27.48
N GLY A 342 -11.04 -8.61 -27.09
CA GLY A 342 -10.09 -8.01 -28.03
C GLY A 342 -9.58 -9.00 -29.08
N LEU A 343 -9.11 -10.17 -28.64
CA LEU A 343 -8.64 -11.24 -29.53
C LEU A 343 -9.76 -11.76 -30.44
N ASN A 344 -10.98 -11.88 -29.94
CA ASN A 344 -12.14 -12.31 -30.73
C ASN A 344 -12.47 -11.29 -31.84
N ARG A 345 -12.51 -9.99 -31.50
CA ARG A 345 -12.75 -8.91 -32.48
C ARG A 345 -11.65 -8.85 -33.54
N THR A 346 -10.38 -8.99 -33.15
CA THR A 346 -9.25 -9.06 -34.10
C THR A 346 -9.37 -10.27 -35.02
N LEU A 347 -9.65 -11.45 -34.49
CA LEU A 347 -9.85 -12.65 -35.30
C LEU A 347 -10.97 -12.47 -36.32
N LEU A 348 -12.14 -11.96 -35.90
CA LEU A 348 -13.28 -11.71 -36.78
C LEU A 348 -12.93 -10.70 -37.89
N SER A 349 -12.13 -9.68 -37.58
CA SER A 349 -11.68 -8.71 -38.59
C SER A 349 -10.76 -9.34 -39.65
N VAL A 350 -9.85 -10.23 -39.23
CA VAL A 350 -8.95 -10.97 -40.15
C VAL A 350 -9.75 -11.95 -41.01
N LEU A 351 -10.70 -12.65 -40.41
CA LEU A 351 -11.62 -13.56 -41.12
C LEU A 351 -12.47 -12.83 -42.17
N ALA A 352 -13.02 -11.66 -41.82
CA ALA A 352 -13.80 -10.86 -42.74
C ALA A 352 -12.97 -10.40 -43.95
N GLN A 353 -11.70 -10.02 -43.75
CA GLN A 353 -10.79 -9.66 -44.84
C GLN A 353 -10.46 -10.85 -45.76
N LYS A 354 -10.23 -12.04 -45.20
CA LYS A 354 -9.96 -13.25 -45.98
C LYS A 354 -11.18 -13.68 -46.81
N SER A 355 -12.38 -13.65 -46.22
CA SER A 355 -13.63 -14.01 -46.90
C SER A 355 -13.98 -13.08 -48.08
N GLN A 356 -13.50 -11.83 -48.10
CA GLN A 356 -13.68 -10.93 -49.25
C GLN A 356 -12.86 -11.35 -50.49
N HIS A 357 -11.86 -12.21 -50.32
CA HIS A 357 -10.90 -12.59 -51.36
C HIS A 357 -10.96 -14.09 -51.73
N SER A 358 -11.91 -14.86 -51.19
CA SER A 358 -12.05 -16.32 -51.38
C SER A 358 -13.45 -16.70 -51.89
N PRO A 359 -13.59 -17.80 -52.68
CA PRO A 359 -14.88 -18.25 -53.21
C PRO A 359 -15.85 -18.75 -52.11
N PRO A 360 -17.17 -18.89 -52.40
CA PRO A 360 -18.24 -18.97 -51.39
C PRO A 360 -18.31 -20.25 -50.53
N ASP A 361 -17.36 -21.18 -50.67
CA ASP A 361 -17.49 -22.55 -50.14
C ASP A 361 -16.63 -22.86 -48.90
N ASP A 362 -16.07 -21.84 -48.23
CA ASP A 362 -15.32 -22.07 -46.97
C ASP A 362 -16.26 -22.28 -45.76
N PRO A 363 -15.91 -23.21 -44.84
CA PRO A 363 -16.79 -23.68 -43.76
C PRO A 363 -17.20 -22.56 -42.78
N PRO A 364 -18.28 -22.76 -42.00
CA PRO A 364 -18.86 -21.69 -41.21
C PRO A 364 -17.98 -21.43 -39.98
N TRP A 365 -17.14 -20.39 -40.04
CA TRP A 365 -16.35 -19.83 -38.93
C TRP A 365 -17.17 -19.47 -37.67
N SER A 366 -18.49 -19.64 -37.73
CA SER A 366 -19.46 -19.62 -36.62
C SER A 366 -19.02 -20.41 -35.38
N SER A 367 -18.29 -21.52 -35.51
CA SER A 367 -17.84 -22.34 -34.37
C SER A 367 -16.72 -21.69 -33.55
N LEU A 368 -16.10 -20.62 -34.05
CA LEU A 368 -15.06 -19.83 -33.37
C LEU A 368 -15.62 -18.58 -32.70
N GLN A 369 -16.92 -18.26 -32.90
CA GLN A 369 -17.54 -17.09 -32.31
C GLN A 369 -17.74 -17.29 -30.81
N VAL A 370 -17.11 -16.42 -30.02
CA VAL A 370 -17.39 -16.32 -28.59
C VAL A 370 -18.61 -15.44 -28.38
N ASP A 371 -19.47 -15.84 -27.44
CA ASP A 371 -20.59 -15.00 -26.98
C ASP A 371 -20.05 -13.79 -26.22
N GLU A 372 -19.81 -12.70 -26.95
CA GLU A 372 -19.31 -11.44 -26.42
C GLU A 372 -20.25 -10.84 -25.37
N SER A 373 -21.56 -11.05 -25.48
CA SER A 373 -22.55 -10.59 -24.50
C SER A 373 -22.34 -11.25 -23.15
N SER A 374 -22.03 -12.55 -23.13
CA SER A 374 -21.70 -13.29 -21.91
C SER A 374 -20.42 -12.76 -21.25
N LEU A 375 -19.36 -12.50 -22.03
CA LEU A 375 -18.09 -11.94 -21.51
C LEU A 375 -18.30 -10.53 -20.94
N GLU A 376 -19.07 -9.68 -21.63
CA GLU A 376 -19.44 -8.36 -21.13
C GLU A 376 -20.30 -8.44 -19.87
N GLY A 377 -21.18 -9.44 -19.77
CA GLY A 377 -21.97 -9.74 -18.58
C GLY A 377 -21.07 -10.00 -17.36
N ILE A 378 -20.02 -10.82 -17.52
CA ILE A 378 -19.03 -11.08 -16.47
C ILE A 378 -18.31 -9.78 -16.07
N ILE A 379 -17.89 -8.96 -17.03
CA ILE A 379 -17.21 -7.67 -16.73
C ILE A 379 -18.14 -6.75 -15.91
N LYS A 380 -19.41 -6.65 -16.30
CA LYS A 380 -20.42 -5.83 -15.59
C LYS A 380 -20.66 -6.35 -14.16
N GLU A 381 -20.79 -7.66 -13.99
CA GLU A 381 -20.95 -8.29 -12.68
C GLU A 381 -19.74 -8.04 -11.77
N MET A 382 -18.52 -8.32 -12.26
CA MET A 382 -17.30 -8.09 -11.49
C MET A 382 -17.11 -6.60 -11.14
N THR A 383 -17.50 -5.69 -12.03
CA THR A 383 -17.47 -4.24 -11.78
C THR A 383 -18.48 -3.84 -10.70
N ALA A 384 -19.70 -4.38 -10.75
CA ALA A 384 -20.72 -4.14 -9.75
C ALA A 384 -20.28 -4.65 -8.37
N ASP A 385 -19.73 -5.87 -8.30
CA ASP A 385 -19.22 -6.46 -7.06
C ASP A 385 -18.07 -5.67 -6.45
N ALA A 386 -17.14 -5.21 -7.29
CA ALA A 386 -16.06 -4.34 -6.86
C ALA A 386 -16.63 -3.08 -6.19
N CYS A 387 -17.60 -2.43 -6.83
CA CYS A 387 -18.25 -1.23 -6.29
C CYS A 387 -19.03 -1.50 -4.99
N ARG A 388 -19.74 -2.64 -4.90
CA ARG A 388 -20.46 -3.07 -3.68
C ARG A 388 -19.52 -3.39 -2.51
N SER A 389 -18.25 -3.70 -2.78
CA SER A 389 -17.24 -3.97 -1.76
C SER A 389 -16.53 -2.73 -1.21
N ILE A 390 -16.59 -1.60 -1.93
CA ILE A 390 -15.89 -0.36 -1.57
C ILE A 390 -16.19 0.10 -0.14
N PRO A 391 -17.45 0.16 0.32
CA PRO A 391 -17.74 0.65 1.67
C PRO A 391 -17.07 -0.20 2.77
N PHE A 392 -17.02 -1.52 2.59
CA PHE A 392 -16.32 -2.41 3.52
C PHE A 392 -14.80 -2.22 3.43
N CYS A 393 -14.25 -2.20 2.22
CA CYS A 393 -12.82 -2.00 1.98
C CYS A 393 -12.30 -0.67 2.51
N LEU A 394 -13.16 0.36 2.59
CA LEU A 394 -12.86 1.66 3.19
C LEU A 394 -13.17 1.75 4.69
N SER A 395 -13.54 0.64 5.34
CA SER A 395 -13.98 0.62 6.74
C SER A 395 -15.10 1.64 7.03
N GLN A 396 -15.98 1.86 6.05
CA GLN A 396 -17.20 2.67 6.19
C GLN A 396 -18.31 1.86 6.84
N VAL A 397 -18.30 0.54 6.63
CA VAL A 397 -19.21 -0.41 7.26
C VAL A 397 -18.44 -1.52 7.96
N ASP A 398 -19.06 -2.14 8.97
CA ASP A 398 -18.57 -3.38 9.57
C ASP A 398 -18.90 -4.61 8.68
N TYR A 399 -18.49 -5.80 9.12
CA TYR A 399 -18.75 -7.05 8.40
C TYR A 399 -20.24 -7.43 8.32
N LEU A 400 -21.13 -6.72 9.03
CA LEU A 400 -22.58 -6.87 8.97
C LEU A 400 -23.25 -5.78 8.11
N GLY A 401 -22.46 -4.90 7.47
CA GLY A 401 -22.97 -3.80 6.65
C GLY A 401 -23.44 -2.58 7.45
N ARG A 402 -23.16 -2.52 8.77
CA ARG A 402 -23.58 -1.41 9.62
C ARG A 402 -22.58 -0.27 9.52
N PRO A 403 -23.03 1.00 9.44
CA PRO A 403 -22.13 2.14 9.34
C PRO A 403 -21.26 2.24 10.59
N LEU A 404 -19.94 2.33 10.39
CA LEU A 404 -19.00 2.63 11.45
C LEU A 404 -19.07 4.13 11.78
N GLY A 405 -18.85 4.53 13.03
CA GLY A 405 -18.91 5.95 13.39
C GLY A 405 -17.74 6.76 12.79
N PRO A 406 -17.86 8.11 12.64
CA PRO A 406 -16.82 8.96 12.06
C PRO A 406 -15.47 8.91 12.81
N ASN A 407 -15.51 8.63 14.12
CA ASN A 407 -14.32 8.42 14.94
C ASN A 407 -13.64 7.06 14.74
N HIS A 408 -14.35 6.06 14.19
CA HIS A 408 -13.81 4.76 13.80
C HIS A 408 -13.18 4.80 12.40
N HIS A 409 -13.78 5.50 11.43
CA HIS A 409 -13.21 5.66 10.08
C HIS A 409 -11.81 6.26 10.09
N ARG A 410 -11.59 7.33 10.88
CA ARG A 410 -10.29 8.02 10.99
C ARG A 410 -9.22 7.26 11.79
N LYS A 411 -9.58 6.21 12.53
CA LYS A 411 -8.66 5.53 13.46
C LYS A 411 -8.32 4.09 13.08
N ASN A 412 -9.08 3.46 12.18
CA ASN A 412 -8.94 2.03 11.90
C ASN A 412 -8.50 1.67 10.47
N ILE A 413 -8.76 2.50 9.45
CA ILE A 413 -8.26 2.17 8.12
C ILE A 413 -6.79 2.56 8.01
N ARG A 414 -5.94 1.57 7.76
CA ARG A 414 -4.51 1.75 7.57
C ARG A 414 -4.24 2.13 6.11
N ALA A 415 -3.27 3.01 5.87
CA ALA A 415 -2.83 3.37 4.53
C ALA A 415 -2.48 2.13 3.66
N ALA A 416 -1.90 1.09 4.26
CA ALA A 416 -1.63 -0.20 3.60
C ALA A 416 -2.88 -0.84 2.96
N GLN A 417 -4.04 -0.78 3.63
CA GLN A 417 -5.29 -1.33 3.10
C GLN A 417 -5.79 -0.50 1.91
N CYS A 418 -5.75 0.83 2.04
CA CYS A 418 -6.13 1.74 0.96
C CYS A 418 -5.20 1.63 -0.25
N PHE A 419 -3.90 1.40 -0.03
CA PHE A 419 -2.92 1.19 -1.08
C PHE A 419 -3.29 0.00 -1.97
N GLY A 420 -3.74 -1.10 -1.37
CA GLY A 420 -4.22 -2.27 -2.11
C GLY A 420 -5.47 -2.03 -2.97
N LEU A 421 -6.19 -0.93 -2.79
CA LEU A 421 -7.38 -0.59 -3.60
C LEU A 421 -7.01 0.19 -4.87
N VAL A 422 -5.85 0.86 -4.89
CA VAL A 422 -5.51 1.85 -5.92
C VAL A 422 -5.48 1.25 -7.33
N TRP A 423 -4.70 0.17 -7.53
CA TRP A 423 -4.57 -0.45 -8.85
C TRP A 423 -5.86 -1.12 -9.33
N PRO A 424 -6.49 -2.05 -8.57
CA PRO A 424 -7.69 -2.71 -9.05
C PRO A 424 -8.79 -1.74 -9.44
N LEU A 425 -9.02 -0.71 -8.62
CA LEU A 425 -10.07 0.28 -8.88
C LEU A 425 -9.75 1.13 -10.10
N TRP A 426 -8.50 1.59 -10.27
CA TRP A 426 -8.12 2.34 -11.47
C TRP A 426 -8.26 1.49 -12.75
N TYR A 427 -7.89 0.21 -12.70
CA TYR A 427 -8.06 -0.68 -13.86
C TYR A 427 -9.54 -0.89 -14.19
N ILE A 428 -10.37 -1.14 -13.16
CA ILE A 428 -11.82 -1.25 -13.32
C ILE A 428 -12.39 0.06 -13.90
N LEU A 429 -11.95 1.21 -13.43
CA LEU A 429 -12.38 2.51 -13.98
C LEU A 429 -12.05 2.64 -15.47
N THR A 430 -10.84 2.26 -15.87
CA THR A 430 -10.31 2.47 -17.24
C THR A 430 -10.69 1.39 -18.24
N ASN A 431 -11.32 0.29 -17.82
CA ASN A 431 -11.69 -0.79 -18.74
C ASN A 431 -12.84 -0.43 -19.71
N GLY A 432 -13.57 0.67 -19.44
CA GLY A 432 -14.58 1.26 -20.32
C GLY A 432 -16.01 0.72 -20.16
N MET A 433 -16.22 -0.21 -19.24
CA MET A 433 -17.54 -0.79 -18.92
C MET A 433 -18.22 -0.32 -17.61
N PRO A 434 -17.59 0.45 -16.69
CA PRO A 434 -18.33 1.02 -15.56
C PRO A 434 -19.45 1.95 -16.00
N SER A 435 -20.59 1.88 -15.30
CA SER A 435 -21.64 2.91 -15.42
C SER A 435 -21.15 4.26 -14.86
N PRO A 436 -21.78 5.39 -15.24
CA PRO A 436 -21.36 6.72 -14.76
C PRO A 436 -21.31 6.82 -13.23
N THR A 437 -22.27 6.22 -12.53
CA THR A 437 -22.32 6.21 -11.06
C THR A 437 -21.20 5.38 -10.45
N GLN A 438 -20.87 4.23 -11.05
CA GLN A 438 -19.73 3.41 -10.63
C GLN A 438 -18.40 4.12 -10.89
N ALA A 439 -18.26 4.79 -12.04
CA ALA A 439 -17.07 5.57 -12.37
C ALA A 439 -16.86 6.71 -11.36
N GLU A 440 -17.91 7.48 -11.07
CA GLU A 440 -17.88 8.56 -10.06
C GLU A 440 -17.54 8.03 -8.67
N GLN A 441 -18.13 6.90 -8.27
CA GLN A 441 -17.80 6.23 -7.00
C GLN A 441 -16.31 5.88 -6.94
N ILE A 442 -15.77 5.24 -7.98
CA ILE A 442 -14.36 4.83 -8.02
C ILE A 442 -13.43 6.06 -8.01
N ILE A 443 -13.72 7.09 -8.79
CA ILE A 443 -12.94 8.35 -8.81
C ILE A 443 -12.92 8.99 -7.42
N SER A 444 -14.07 9.05 -6.75
CA SER A 444 -14.19 9.56 -5.37
C SER A 444 -13.33 8.76 -4.40
N VAL A 445 -13.26 7.44 -4.54
CA VAL A 445 -12.36 6.59 -3.74
C VAL A 445 -10.89 6.93 -4.01
N LEU A 446 -10.47 7.07 -5.27
CA LEU A 446 -9.08 7.41 -5.60
C LEU A 446 -8.68 8.78 -5.02
N HIS A 447 -9.55 9.78 -5.10
CA HIS A 447 -9.36 11.07 -4.44
C HIS A 447 -9.30 10.94 -2.92
N HIS A 448 -10.18 10.15 -2.32
CA HIS A 448 -10.18 9.93 -0.87
C HIS A 448 -8.87 9.30 -0.39
N VAL A 449 -8.39 8.25 -1.09
CA VAL A 449 -7.12 7.58 -0.79
C VAL A 449 -5.95 8.54 -0.94
N GLY A 450 -5.93 9.33 -2.02
CA GLY A 450 -4.89 10.32 -2.27
C GLY A 450 -4.79 11.40 -1.19
N HIS A 451 -5.91 12.07 -0.88
CA HIS A 451 -5.93 13.18 0.08
C HIS A 451 -5.87 12.73 1.54
N SER A 452 -6.60 11.66 1.89
CA SER A 452 -6.77 11.27 3.30
C SER A 452 -5.67 10.35 3.80
N GLN A 453 -5.05 9.56 2.91
CA GLN A 453 -4.01 8.59 3.27
C GLN A 453 -2.61 8.98 2.76
N GLY A 454 -2.48 10.06 1.97
CA GLY A 454 -1.21 10.51 1.42
C GLY A 454 -0.63 9.55 0.38
N ILE A 455 -1.48 8.86 -0.38
CA ILE A 455 -1.03 7.97 -1.47
C ILE A 455 -1.24 8.72 -2.78
N HIS A 456 -0.31 9.60 -3.14
CA HIS A 456 -0.50 10.51 -4.27
C HIS A 456 -0.62 9.82 -5.63
N LEU A 457 -0.11 8.58 -5.77
CA LEU A 457 -0.38 7.76 -6.96
C LEU A 457 -1.88 7.69 -7.28
N ALA A 458 -2.75 7.60 -6.27
CA ALA A 458 -4.20 7.55 -6.49
C ALA A 458 -4.73 8.83 -7.16
N LEU A 459 -4.17 10.01 -6.81
CA LEU A 459 -4.52 11.28 -7.45
C LEU A 459 -4.02 11.36 -8.88
N VAL A 460 -2.79 10.88 -9.14
CA VAL A 460 -2.21 10.81 -10.49
C VAL A 460 -3.08 9.94 -11.40
N LEU A 461 -3.56 8.81 -10.87
CA LEU A 461 -4.40 7.88 -11.60
C LEU A 461 -5.81 8.40 -11.85
N ALA A 462 -6.44 9.10 -10.88
CA ALA A 462 -7.75 9.72 -11.06
C ALA A 462 -7.75 10.77 -12.19
N ARG A 463 -6.76 11.68 -12.19
CA ARG A 463 -6.63 12.75 -13.19
C ARG A 463 -6.38 12.28 -14.62
N LYS A 464 -5.96 11.02 -14.82
CA LYS A 464 -5.76 10.48 -16.17
C LYS A 464 -7.08 10.07 -16.84
N VAL A 465 -8.16 9.97 -16.06
CA VAL A 465 -9.46 9.50 -16.52
C VAL A 465 -10.51 10.63 -16.55
N GLU A 466 -10.26 11.69 -15.78
CA GLU A 466 -10.92 13.00 -15.89
C GLU A 466 -10.45 13.74 -17.16
#